data_AF-A0A950VJQ6-F1
#
_entry.id   AF-A0A950VJQ6-F1
#
_cell.length_a   1.000
_cell.length_b   1.000
_cell.length_c   1.000
_cell.angle_alpha   90.00
_cell.angle_beta   90.00
_cell.angle_gamma   90.00
#
_symmetry.space_group_name_H-M   'P 1'
#
loop_
_entity.id
_entity.type
_entity.pdbx_description
1 polymer ?
#
loop_
_entity_poly.entity_id
_entity_poly.type
_entity_poly.pdbx_seq_one_letter_code
_entity_poly.pdbx_strand_id
1 'polypeptide(L)'
;MTAADGPHLDVLELSRRLRAVEPAVRLLPARLMGRVLKHLYQVHGLGWQVPHRHCLVVREKDLLPVVDRVDLDLPPESLSEEVLILIAAPTPEELALLSREAILLRSWRTLFHARVHLALEQQRARGQLTDRDLRERLHQIGPSEVEDIRQVLRQEETLLPPGDDWTVFVEFAAVYLELRHFDQALLPWYFPTLRPFGAIDRLLKEVEGGRLLAATRPEGAPDPNQWAKEVPAADAEEPVRAEEPLPVEPRPEKLGRLLSRAEKARGRGNVVRAALASQRAARWAPSGERDQLRSAARADLDGLAERLQAAVGDVHPEEGAWQQALAPLLEQAAAPGWPVEARLLYDLQKVCFDHERELYAVDLVEWGLSLGRRPLQRPVPCQRAVLLLKHLRSAVGRLKSVRLSTEECWALSSLLVAARKRAQERLRESFRPLVRGTLEEVGMRPGNLPERVAQNKLVEELLDRILERGFLTMGDLRDALSRNRLKLPDLGEEVPAGRKSGWARLPLVGGFLTGLAEFWRGDRLLRANQRLAETLDGVYRRGEIYLRWLQRLSAVFFGTRVGRWLVLYLILPFGGAYLALEGMQHLIH
;
A
#
# COMPACT_ATOMS: atom_id res chain seq x y z
N MET A 1 40.86 -27.81 11.50
CA MET A 1 39.57 -27.88 12.22
C MET A 1 39.31 -26.51 12.83
N THR A 2 38.56 -25.65 12.13
CA THR A 2 38.31 -24.26 12.53
C THR A 2 36.82 -24.02 12.68
N ALA A 3 36.45 -23.34 13.77
CA ALA A 3 35.14 -23.11 14.36
C ALA A 3 34.09 -22.35 13.50
N ALA A 4 33.89 -22.68 12.22
CA ALA A 4 33.05 -21.90 11.29
C ALA A 4 31.63 -22.43 11.03
N ASP A 5 31.29 -23.67 11.42
CA ASP A 5 29.99 -24.30 11.11
C ASP A 5 29.04 -24.35 12.32
N GLY A 6 28.71 -23.18 12.88
CA GLY A 6 27.57 -23.05 13.78
C GLY A 6 26.24 -23.02 12.99
N PRO A 7 25.13 -23.56 13.54
CA PRO A 7 23.82 -23.54 12.86
C PRO A 7 23.22 -22.13 12.69
N HIS A 8 23.79 -21.12 13.37
CA HIS A 8 23.33 -19.75 13.32
C HIS A 8 24.48 -18.82 12.91
N LEU A 9 24.16 -17.88 12.02
CA LEU A 9 25.06 -16.85 11.53
C LEU A 9 25.01 -15.63 12.46
N ASP A 10 26.16 -15.06 12.83
CA ASP A 10 26.20 -13.77 13.53
C ASP A 10 26.36 -12.58 12.54
N VAL A 11 26.17 -11.35 13.03
CA VAL A 11 26.25 -10.13 12.17
C VAL A 11 27.66 -9.92 11.61
N LEU A 12 28.70 -10.25 12.36
CA LEU A 12 30.10 -10.03 11.95
C LEU A 12 30.51 -11.03 10.87
N GLU A 13 30.11 -12.29 11.01
CA GLU A 13 30.27 -13.32 10.00
C GLU A 13 29.48 -12.98 8.74
N LEU A 14 28.21 -12.57 8.86
CA LEU A 14 27.42 -12.12 7.72
C LEU A 14 28.08 -10.94 7.00
N SER A 15 28.53 -9.93 7.76
CA SER A 15 29.21 -8.75 7.23
C SER A 15 30.49 -9.12 6.47
N ARG A 16 31.31 -10.04 7.02
CA ARG A 16 32.51 -10.55 6.34
C ARG A 16 32.16 -11.28 5.04
N ARG A 17 31.16 -12.16 5.07
CA ARG A 17 30.72 -12.92 3.88
C ARG A 17 30.21 -12.02 2.76
N LEU A 18 29.42 -11.00 3.10
CA LEU A 18 28.94 -10.03 2.11
C LEU A 18 30.07 -9.16 1.56
N ARG A 19 31.00 -8.72 2.42
CA ARG A 19 32.16 -7.92 1.99
C ARG A 19 33.18 -8.68 1.15
N ALA A 20 33.24 -10.01 1.30
CA ALA A 20 34.08 -10.86 0.47
C ALA A 20 33.63 -10.88 -1.00
N VAL A 21 32.32 -10.74 -1.26
CA VAL A 21 31.76 -10.69 -2.62
C VAL A 21 31.57 -9.25 -3.13
N GLU A 22 31.25 -8.31 -2.24
CA GLU A 22 31.09 -6.90 -2.56
C GLU A 22 31.70 -6.03 -1.46
N PRO A 23 32.96 -5.56 -1.62
CA PRO A 23 33.68 -4.78 -0.63
C PRO A 23 32.97 -3.48 -0.23
N ALA A 24 32.09 -2.94 -1.07
CA ALA A 24 31.31 -1.73 -0.79
C ALA A 24 30.16 -1.93 0.22
N VAL A 25 29.83 -3.17 0.59
CA VAL A 25 28.69 -3.44 1.49
C VAL A 25 28.97 -3.02 2.92
N ARG A 26 28.02 -2.31 3.54
CA ARG A 26 27.98 -2.03 4.98
C ARG A 26 26.65 -2.45 5.58
N LEU A 27 26.70 -3.17 6.69
CA LEU A 27 25.50 -3.54 7.45
C LEU A 27 25.19 -2.46 8.48
N LEU A 28 23.98 -1.91 8.44
CA LEU A 28 23.53 -0.90 9.39
C LEU A 28 22.30 -1.36 10.16
N PRO A 29 22.21 -1.09 11.48
CA PRO A 29 20.97 -1.24 12.21
C PRO A 29 19.82 -0.48 11.52
N ALA A 30 18.62 -1.06 11.48
CA ALA A 30 17.46 -0.46 10.82
C ALA A 30 17.13 0.98 11.29
N ARG A 31 17.48 1.31 12.54
CA ARG A 31 17.34 2.68 13.09
C ARG A 31 18.26 3.67 12.39
N LEU A 32 19.50 3.29 12.09
CA LEU A 32 20.46 4.12 11.37
C LEU A 32 20.06 4.29 9.91
N MET A 33 19.64 3.19 9.26
CA MET A 33 19.08 3.23 7.90
C MET A 33 17.94 4.24 7.79
N GLY A 34 17.01 4.23 8.76
CA GLY A 34 15.91 5.19 8.80
C GLY A 34 16.36 6.66 9.00
N ARG A 35 17.48 6.91 9.69
CA ARG A 35 18.04 8.28 9.82
C ARG A 35 18.67 8.75 8.51
N VAL A 36 19.47 7.88 7.88
CA VAL A 36 20.11 8.14 6.59
C VAL A 36 19.08 8.48 5.52
N LEU A 37 18.06 7.64 5.38
CA LEU A 37 17.00 7.84 4.40
C LEU A 37 16.24 9.16 4.61
N LYS A 38 15.95 9.55 5.87
CA LYS A 38 15.30 10.84 6.16
C LYS A 38 16.14 12.05 5.76
N HIS A 39 17.46 11.96 5.98
CA HIS A 39 18.39 13.04 5.65
C HIS A 39 18.52 13.21 4.13
N LEU A 40 18.78 12.12 3.40
CA LEU A 40 19.02 12.17 1.96
C LEU A 40 17.81 12.65 1.18
N TYR A 41 16.62 12.18 1.55
CA TYR A 41 15.37 12.51 0.86
C TYR A 41 14.65 13.73 1.46
N GLN A 42 15.29 14.45 2.39
CA GLN A 42 14.76 15.64 3.08
C GLN A 42 13.32 15.47 3.57
N VAL A 43 12.98 14.27 4.06
CA VAL A 43 11.63 13.96 4.52
C VAL A 43 11.46 14.53 5.93
N HIS A 44 11.07 15.80 6.01
CA HIS A 44 10.82 16.51 7.26
C HIS A 44 9.38 16.28 7.72
N GLY A 45 9.19 15.52 8.80
CA GLY A 45 7.87 15.31 9.42
C GLY A 45 7.79 14.11 10.37
N LEU A 46 7.07 14.27 11.49
CA LEU A 46 6.66 13.13 12.34
C LEU A 46 5.68 12.25 11.55
N GLY A 47 6.03 10.98 11.33
CA GLY A 47 5.11 9.96 10.83
C GLY A 47 5.29 9.47 9.40
N TRP A 48 6.26 9.99 8.62
CA TRP A 48 6.53 9.44 7.29
C TRP A 48 7.27 8.09 7.40
N GLN A 49 6.65 7.02 6.89
CA GLN A 49 7.37 5.77 6.60
C GLN A 49 8.26 6.03 5.38
N VAL A 50 9.58 5.99 5.55
CA VAL A 50 10.47 6.02 4.39
C VAL A 50 10.36 4.68 3.66
N PRO A 51 10.00 4.67 2.36
CA PRO A 51 10.04 3.50 1.50
C PRO A 51 11.46 2.89 1.45
N HIS A 52 11.60 1.63 1.05
CA HIS A 52 12.90 1.01 0.76
C HIS A 52 13.89 0.93 1.94
N ARG A 53 13.44 0.35 3.07
CA ARG A 53 14.27 0.27 4.30
C ARG A 53 15.32 -0.84 4.30
N HIS A 54 15.41 -1.62 3.22
CA HIS A 54 16.17 -2.86 3.19
C HIS A 54 17.57 -2.66 2.63
N CYS A 55 17.74 -1.79 1.64
CA CYS A 55 19.04 -1.40 1.12
C CYS A 55 19.06 0.02 0.56
N LEU A 56 20.25 0.60 0.44
CA LEU A 56 20.46 1.91 -0.17
C LEU A 56 21.85 1.97 -0.81
N VAL A 57 21.93 2.47 -2.04
CA VAL A 57 23.18 2.82 -2.71
C VAL A 57 23.43 4.31 -2.54
N VAL A 58 24.60 4.69 -2.04
CA VAL A 58 24.88 6.09 -1.68
C VAL A 58 26.38 6.36 -1.67
N ARG A 59 26.79 7.59 -1.97
CA ARG A 59 28.21 7.99 -1.88
C ARG A 59 28.59 8.27 -0.44
N GLU A 60 29.82 7.90 -0.06
CA GLU A 60 30.32 8.10 1.31
C GLU A 60 30.15 9.55 1.80
N LYS A 61 30.46 10.55 0.95
CA LYS A 61 30.33 11.97 1.28
C LYS A 61 28.91 12.41 1.68
N ASP A 62 27.89 11.75 1.13
CA ASP A 62 26.48 12.07 1.37
C ASP A 62 25.99 11.43 2.70
N LEU A 63 26.78 10.52 3.30
CA LEU A 63 26.47 9.82 4.57
C LEU A 63 27.08 10.44 5.82
N LEU A 64 28.29 10.98 5.70
CA LEU A 64 29.05 11.53 6.83
C LEU A 64 28.32 12.63 7.63
N PRO A 65 27.35 13.40 7.09
CA PRO A 65 26.54 14.30 7.90
C PRO A 65 25.59 13.63 8.91
N VAL A 66 25.38 12.31 8.82
CA VAL A 66 24.33 11.57 9.56
C VAL A 66 24.87 10.38 10.34
N VAL A 67 25.93 9.74 9.84
CA VAL A 67 26.50 8.50 10.38
C VAL A 67 28.02 8.63 10.44
N ASP A 68 28.59 8.37 11.60
CA ASP A 68 30.03 8.43 11.81
C ASP A 68 30.76 7.26 11.13
N ARG A 69 32.04 7.45 10.76
CA ARG A 69 32.87 6.40 10.13
C ARG A 69 32.97 5.12 10.95
N VAL A 70 32.93 5.24 12.28
CA VAL A 70 32.96 4.11 13.22
C VAL A 70 31.70 3.24 13.06
N ASP A 71 30.53 3.86 12.88
CA ASP A 71 29.26 3.14 12.66
C ASP A 71 29.23 2.44 11.28
N LEU A 72 30.05 2.90 10.33
CA LEU A 72 30.19 2.34 8.98
C LEU A 72 31.35 1.35 8.85
N ASP A 73 32.08 1.05 9.94
CA ASP A 73 33.27 0.18 9.92
C ASP A 73 34.27 0.57 8.81
N LEU A 74 34.45 1.89 8.63
CA LEU A 74 35.37 2.48 7.66
C LEU A 74 36.70 2.85 8.34
N PRO A 75 37.85 2.63 7.67
CA PRO A 75 39.13 3.07 8.20
C PRO A 75 39.16 4.60 8.32
N PRO A 76 39.81 5.15 9.36
CA PRO A 76 39.73 6.57 9.70
C PRO A 76 40.25 7.54 8.61
N GLU A 77 41.03 7.07 7.63
CA GLU A 77 41.81 7.93 6.73
C GLU A 77 41.45 7.87 5.23
N SER A 78 40.45 7.11 4.77
CA SER A 78 40.07 7.12 3.35
C SER A 78 38.99 8.17 3.07
N LEU A 79 39.33 9.37 2.59
CA LEU A 79 38.34 10.23 1.91
C LEU A 79 38.12 9.67 0.52
N SER A 80 37.22 8.69 0.39
CA SER A 80 36.92 8.14 -0.93
C SER A 80 35.61 8.71 -1.44
N GLU A 81 35.55 9.04 -2.74
CA GLU A 81 34.28 9.26 -3.45
C GLU A 81 33.54 7.92 -3.69
N GLU A 82 33.91 6.87 -2.95
CA GLU A 82 33.38 5.52 -3.08
C GLU A 82 31.86 5.48 -2.85
N VAL A 83 31.21 4.70 -3.71
CA VAL A 83 29.81 4.34 -3.57
C VAL A 83 29.74 3.18 -2.60
N LEU A 84 28.96 3.34 -1.53
CA LEU A 84 28.68 2.32 -0.54
C LEU A 84 27.30 1.70 -0.80
N ILE A 85 27.18 0.43 -0.44
CA ILE A 85 25.91 -0.31 -0.45
C ILE A 85 25.53 -0.59 1.00
N LEU A 86 24.55 0.15 1.49
CA LEU A 86 24.02 -0.04 2.83
C LEU A 86 22.95 -1.12 2.80
N ILE A 87 23.05 -2.11 3.67
CA ILE A 87 22.04 -3.16 3.86
C ILE A 87 21.60 -3.13 5.32
N ALA A 88 20.29 -3.23 5.56
CA ALA A 88 19.77 -3.32 6.91
C ALA A 88 20.24 -4.63 7.57
N ALA A 89 20.96 -4.50 8.69
CA ALA A 89 21.44 -5.64 9.46
C ALA A 89 20.24 -6.45 9.99
N PRO A 90 20.30 -7.80 9.94
CA PRO A 90 19.27 -8.63 10.56
C PRO A 90 19.16 -8.34 12.06
N THR A 91 17.96 -8.36 12.61
CA THR A 91 17.80 -8.13 14.05
C THR A 91 18.31 -9.34 14.85
N PRO A 92 18.70 -9.14 16.13
CA PRO A 92 19.09 -10.27 16.98
C PRO A 92 18.00 -11.37 17.06
N GLU A 93 16.72 -11.01 16.95
CA GLU A 93 15.65 -12.00 16.85
C GLU A 93 15.70 -12.77 15.53
N GLU A 94 15.92 -12.12 14.39
CA GLU A 94 16.02 -12.78 13.09
C GLU A 94 17.21 -13.75 13.03
N LEU A 95 18.36 -13.37 13.55
CA LEU A 95 19.55 -14.24 13.63
C LEU A 95 19.33 -15.47 14.51
N ALA A 96 18.54 -15.32 15.58
CA ALA A 96 18.22 -16.41 16.49
C ALA A 96 17.12 -17.35 15.95
N LEU A 97 16.34 -16.89 14.97
CA LEU A 97 15.11 -17.55 14.51
C LEU A 97 15.26 -18.20 13.13
N LEU A 98 16.06 -17.60 12.25
CA LEU A 98 16.26 -18.07 10.89
C LEU A 98 17.51 -18.98 10.83
N SER A 99 17.47 -19.96 9.94
CA SER A 99 18.66 -20.75 9.65
C SER A 99 19.72 -19.87 8.97
N ARG A 100 20.97 -20.33 9.04
CA ARG A 100 22.10 -19.71 8.33
C ARG A 100 21.78 -19.49 6.85
N GLU A 101 21.25 -20.51 6.18
CA GLU A 101 20.91 -20.51 4.76
C GLU A 101 19.84 -19.46 4.45
N ALA A 102 18.80 -19.35 5.29
CA ALA A 102 17.73 -18.37 5.12
C ALA A 102 18.23 -16.93 5.30
N ILE A 103 19.14 -16.67 6.25
CA ILE A 103 19.76 -15.36 6.45
C ILE A 103 20.66 -15.00 5.27
N LEU A 104 21.46 -15.96 4.78
CA LEU A 104 22.32 -15.77 3.61
C LEU A 104 21.50 -15.52 2.35
N LEU A 105 20.43 -16.27 2.10
CA LEU A 105 19.56 -16.10 0.94
C LEU A 105 18.85 -14.73 0.95
N ARG A 106 18.32 -14.31 2.10
CA ARG A 106 17.71 -12.97 2.24
C ARG A 106 18.72 -11.86 2.02
N SER A 107 19.92 -12.00 2.57
CA SER A 107 20.98 -10.99 2.45
C SER A 107 21.50 -10.92 1.02
N TRP A 108 21.63 -12.07 0.36
CA TRP A 108 21.99 -12.16 -1.06
C TRP A 108 20.95 -11.50 -1.94
N ARG A 109 19.66 -11.79 -1.75
CA ARG A 109 18.55 -11.14 -2.47
C ARG A 109 18.62 -9.61 -2.32
N THR A 110 18.83 -9.13 -1.11
CA THR A 110 18.95 -7.68 -0.82
C THR A 110 20.19 -7.05 -1.47
N LEU A 111 21.33 -7.74 -1.45
CA LEU A 111 22.56 -7.30 -2.11
C LEU A 111 22.41 -7.28 -3.64
N PHE A 112 21.81 -8.32 -4.20
CA PHE A 112 21.51 -8.42 -5.62
C PHE A 112 20.66 -7.23 -6.08
N HIS A 113 19.57 -6.95 -5.36
CA HIS A 113 18.71 -5.79 -5.60
C HIS A 113 19.52 -4.48 -5.63
N ALA A 114 20.32 -4.22 -4.60
CA ALA A 114 21.15 -3.02 -4.54
C ALA A 114 22.21 -2.95 -5.67
N ARG A 115 22.75 -4.09 -6.11
CA ARG A 115 23.69 -4.12 -7.24
C ARG A 115 23.04 -3.84 -8.57
N VAL A 116 21.76 -4.17 -8.76
CA VAL A 116 20.99 -3.73 -9.93
C VAL A 116 20.86 -2.21 -9.94
N HIS A 117 20.56 -1.58 -8.81
CA HIS A 117 20.53 -0.10 -8.70
C HIS A 117 21.87 0.50 -9.12
N LEU A 118 22.96 0.03 -8.52
CA LEU A 118 24.30 0.52 -8.80
C LEU A 118 24.71 0.29 -10.27
N ALA A 119 24.35 -0.85 -10.87
CA ALA A 119 24.65 -1.14 -12.27
C ALA A 119 23.96 -0.15 -13.22
N LEU A 120 22.69 0.15 -12.99
CA LEU A 120 21.92 1.11 -13.79
C LEU A 120 22.42 2.55 -13.59
N GLU A 121 22.75 2.93 -12.36
CA GLU A 121 23.37 4.24 -12.07
C GLU A 121 24.71 4.40 -12.77
N GLN A 122 25.55 3.36 -12.79
CA GLN A 122 26.83 3.36 -13.50
C GLN A 122 26.66 3.45 -15.02
N GLN A 123 25.67 2.74 -15.59
CA GLN A 123 25.35 2.84 -17.01
C GLN A 123 24.90 4.27 -17.39
N ARG A 124 24.05 4.90 -16.56
CA ARG A 124 23.64 6.29 -16.75
C ARG A 124 24.82 7.26 -16.64
N ALA A 125 25.66 7.10 -15.62
CA ALA A 125 26.84 7.95 -15.42
C ALA A 125 27.86 7.85 -16.57
N ARG A 126 27.97 6.68 -17.21
CA ARG A 126 28.83 6.46 -18.39
C ARG A 126 28.16 6.87 -19.71
N GLY A 127 26.92 7.36 -19.69
CA GLY A 127 26.16 7.72 -20.89
C GLY A 127 25.71 6.52 -21.73
N GLN A 128 25.74 5.30 -21.18
CA GLN A 128 25.31 4.07 -21.86
C GLN A 128 23.78 3.89 -21.81
N LEU A 129 23.12 4.56 -20.86
CA LEU A 129 21.67 4.61 -20.74
C LEU A 129 21.24 6.07 -20.63
N THR A 130 20.77 6.63 -21.75
CA THR A 130 20.36 8.04 -21.83
C THR A 130 18.88 8.23 -21.48
N ASP A 131 18.46 9.47 -21.22
CA ASP A 131 17.04 9.79 -21.00
C ASP A 131 16.16 9.49 -22.24
N ARG A 132 16.75 9.45 -23.44
CA ARG A 132 16.07 8.99 -24.66
C ARG A 132 15.80 7.48 -24.58
N ASP A 133 16.82 6.69 -24.23
CA ASP A 133 16.71 5.24 -24.13
C ASP A 133 15.72 4.84 -23.02
N LEU A 134 15.72 5.57 -21.90
CA LEU A 134 14.73 5.41 -20.83
C LEU A 134 13.29 5.59 -21.36
N ARG A 135 13.02 6.70 -22.05
CA ARG A 135 11.70 6.97 -22.63
C ARG A 135 11.30 5.91 -23.64
N GLU A 136 12.23 5.46 -24.47
CA GLU A 136 12.00 4.40 -25.44
C GLU A 136 11.65 3.07 -24.75
N ARG A 137 12.35 2.69 -23.68
CA ARG A 137 12.04 1.50 -22.87
C ARG A 137 10.66 1.60 -22.22
N LEU A 138 10.34 2.74 -21.61
CA LEU A 138 9.02 2.95 -21.00
C LEU A 138 7.90 2.91 -22.05
N HIS A 139 8.14 3.45 -23.24
CA HIS A 139 7.21 3.35 -24.37
C HIS A 139 7.04 1.89 -24.85
N GLN A 140 8.11 1.10 -24.89
CA GLN A 140 8.05 -0.33 -25.22
C GLN A 140 7.28 -1.16 -24.19
N ILE A 141 7.31 -0.77 -22.91
CA ILE A 141 6.52 -1.40 -21.84
C ILE A 141 5.04 -1.07 -22.00
N GLY A 142 4.72 0.18 -22.34
CA GLY A 142 3.36 0.68 -22.51
C GLY A 142 2.94 1.60 -21.36
N PRO A 143 2.17 2.68 -21.65
CA PRO A 143 1.84 3.68 -20.65
C PRO A 143 0.94 3.16 -19.51
N SER A 144 0.03 2.22 -19.82
CA SER A 144 -0.86 1.61 -18.82
C SER A 144 -0.06 0.70 -17.89
N GLU A 145 0.80 -0.12 -18.47
CA GLU A 145 1.69 -1.06 -17.81
C GLU A 145 2.69 -0.34 -16.89
N VAL A 146 3.21 0.82 -17.33
CA VAL A 146 4.08 1.68 -16.50
C VAL A 146 3.33 2.25 -15.30
N GLU A 147 2.05 2.65 -15.45
CA GLU A 147 1.26 3.13 -14.31
C GLU A 147 0.96 2.00 -13.32
N ASP A 148 0.69 0.78 -13.81
CA ASP A 148 0.54 -0.40 -12.96
C ASP A 148 1.83 -0.69 -12.19
N ILE A 149 2.99 -0.62 -12.85
CA ILE A 149 4.30 -0.74 -12.19
C ILE A 149 4.42 0.30 -11.07
N ARG A 150 4.13 1.58 -11.35
CA ARG A 150 4.18 2.63 -10.33
C ARG A 150 3.26 2.32 -9.15
N GLN A 151 2.05 1.83 -9.43
CA GLN A 151 1.09 1.48 -8.41
C GLN A 151 1.60 0.33 -7.52
N VAL A 152 2.16 -0.73 -8.12
CA VAL A 152 2.73 -1.87 -7.40
C VAL A 152 3.88 -1.41 -6.50
N LEU A 153 4.86 -0.67 -7.05
CA LEU A 153 6.02 -0.19 -6.28
C LEU A 153 5.63 0.77 -5.13
N ARG A 154 4.56 1.57 -5.32
CA ARG A 154 3.99 2.40 -4.25
C ARG A 154 3.27 1.58 -3.19
N GLN A 155 2.53 0.55 -3.58
CA GLN A 155 1.80 -0.34 -2.66
C GLN A 155 2.75 -1.18 -1.81
N GLU A 156 3.87 -1.61 -2.39
CA GLU A 156 4.91 -2.39 -1.71
C GLU A 156 5.89 -1.52 -0.91
N GLU A 157 5.67 -0.20 -0.86
CA GLU A 157 6.53 0.78 -0.17
C GLU A 157 8.01 0.68 -0.60
N THR A 158 8.28 0.40 -1.88
CA THR A 158 9.65 0.33 -2.42
C THR A 158 10.05 1.57 -3.21
N LEU A 159 9.09 2.32 -3.77
CA LEU A 159 9.41 3.52 -4.57
C LEU A 159 9.88 4.70 -3.70
N LEU A 160 11.15 5.09 -3.83
CA LEU A 160 11.72 6.27 -3.19
C LEU A 160 11.28 7.58 -3.89
N PRO A 161 11.11 8.71 -3.15
CA PRO A 161 10.91 10.02 -3.76
C PRO A 161 12.10 10.41 -4.65
N PRO A 162 11.90 11.11 -5.78
CA PRO A 162 10.68 11.80 -6.21
C PRO A 162 9.66 10.92 -6.95
N GLY A 163 10.00 9.67 -7.27
CA GLY A 163 9.13 8.78 -8.06
C GLY A 163 9.00 9.19 -9.53
N ASP A 164 10.05 9.80 -10.08
CA ASP A 164 10.18 10.10 -11.50
C ASP A 164 10.42 8.83 -12.34
N ASP A 165 10.35 8.97 -13.66
CA ASP A 165 10.47 7.86 -14.62
C ASP A 165 11.75 7.04 -14.43
N TRP A 166 12.85 7.70 -14.07
CA TRP A 166 14.12 7.04 -13.78
C TRP A 166 14.04 6.20 -12.51
N THR A 167 13.58 6.79 -11.40
CA THR A 167 13.46 6.09 -10.12
C THR A 167 12.51 4.89 -10.24
N VAL A 168 11.39 5.07 -10.96
CA VAL A 168 10.44 3.98 -11.25
C VAL A 168 11.10 2.88 -12.06
N PHE A 169 11.84 3.22 -13.12
CA PHE A 169 12.49 2.22 -13.98
C PHE A 169 13.57 1.43 -13.25
N VAL A 170 14.41 2.09 -12.45
CA VAL A 170 15.46 1.44 -11.66
C VAL A 170 14.85 0.46 -10.66
N GLU A 171 13.87 0.93 -9.88
CA GLU A 171 13.20 0.09 -8.88
C GLU A 171 12.44 -1.07 -9.53
N PHE A 172 11.75 -0.80 -10.65
CA PHE A 172 11.08 -1.83 -11.44
C PHE A 172 12.07 -2.90 -11.91
N ALA A 173 13.20 -2.50 -12.49
CA ALA A 173 14.21 -3.43 -12.96
C ALA A 173 14.77 -4.29 -11.82
N ALA A 174 15.03 -3.68 -10.66
CA ALA A 174 15.51 -4.38 -9.47
C ALA A 174 14.49 -5.39 -8.95
N VAL A 175 13.24 -4.99 -8.72
CA VAL A 175 12.15 -5.87 -8.25
C VAL A 175 11.85 -6.97 -9.27
N TYR A 176 11.76 -6.63 -10.56
CA TYR A 176 11.50 -7.61 -11.61
C TYR A 176 12.59 -8.68 -11.68
N LEU A 177 13.87 -8.27 -11.72
CA LEU A 177 14.99 -9.22 -11.78
C LEU A 177 15.13 -10.02 -10.49
N GLU A 178 14.84 -9.41 -9.34
CA GLU A 178 14.79 -10.09 -8.05
C GLU A 178 13.76 -11.22 -8.08
N LEU A 179 12.51 -10.91 -8.45
CA LEU A 179 11.47 -11.93 -8.58
C LEU A 179 11.84 -12.96 -9.66
N ARG A 180 12.44 -12.54 -10.78
CA ARG A 180 12.86 -13.44 -11.86
C ARG A 180 13.87 -14.49 -11.42
N HIS A 181 14.79 -14.14 -10.52
CA HIS A 181 15.88 -15.01 -10.09
C HIS A 181 15.65 -15.70 -8.75
N PHE A 182 14.88 -15.10 -7.84
CA PHE A 182 14.65 -15.63 -6.50
C PHE A 182 13.25 -16.23 -6.30
N ASP A 183 12.23 -15.73 -7.00
CA ASP A 183 10.82 -16.13 -6.78
C ASP A 183 9.97 -16.03 -8.07
N GLN A 184 10.33 -16.79 -9.12
CA GLN A 184 9.71 -16.64 -10.45
C GLN A 184 8.17 -16.81 -10.42
N ALA A 185 7.65 -17.61 -9.49
CA ALA A 185 6.22 -17.86 -9.31
C ALA A 185 5.43 -16.61 -8.88
N LEU A 186 6.08 -15.60 -8.31
CA LEU A 186 5.44 -14.37 -7.83
C LEU A 186 5.32 -13.28 -8.91
N LEU A 187 6.08 -13.37 -10.01
CA LEU A 187 6.01 -12.41 -11.12
C LEU A 187 4.58 -12.16 -11.65
N PRO A 188 3.75 -13.20 -11.88
CA PRO A 188 2.38 -12.99 -12.37
C PRO A 188 1.43 -12.35 -11.35
N TRP A 189 1.81 -12.33 -10.07
CA TRP A 189 1.05 -11.71 -8.98
C TRP A 189 1.44 -10.25 -8.76
N TYR A 190 2.74 -9.95 -8.82
CA TYR A 190 3.26 -8.59 -8.71
C TYR A 190 2.94 -7.77 -9.96
N PHE A 191 3.13 -8.35 -11.15
CA PHE A 191 2.97 -7.65 -12.42
C PHE A 191 2.02 -8.41 -13.35
N PRO A 192 0.72 -8.46 -13.04
CA PRO A 192 -0.25 -9.24 -13.80
C PRO A 192 -0.41 -8.73 -15.25
N THR A 193 -0.18 -7.44 -15.49
CA THR A 193 -0.38 -6.77 -16.79
C THR A 193 0.84 -6.83 -17.72
N LEU A 194 2.04 -7.17 -17.23
CA LEU A 194 3.28 -7.21 -18.02
C LEU A 194 3.48 -8.50 -18.86
N ARG A 195 2.40 -9.16 -19.27
CA ARG A 195 2.48 -10.44 -20.00
C ARG A 195 2.54 -10.21 -21.51
N PRO A 196 3.46 -10.87 -22.25
CA PRO A 196 4.40 -11.90 -21.78
C PRO A 196 5.74 -11.35 -21.24
N PHE A 197 6.21 -11.92 -20.13
CA PHE A 197 7.45 -11.53 -19.44
C PHE A 197 8.73 -11.62 -20.29
N GLY A 198 8.75 -12.44 -21.35
CA GLY A 198 9.90 -12.53 -22.26
C GLY A 198 10.21 -11.23 -23.02
N ALA A 199 9.26 -10.29 -23.12
CA ALA A 199 9.53 -8.95 -23.63
C ALA A 199 10.37 -8.13 -22.63
N ILE A 200 10.01 -8.19 -21.34
CA ILE A 200 10.73 -7.52 -20.26
C ILE A 200 12.12 -8.11 -20.05
N ASP A 201 12.27 -9.44 -20.13
CA ASP A 201 13.58 -10.11 -20.06
C ASP A 201 14.55 -9.59 -21.13
N ARG A 202 14.05 -9.34 -22.36
CA ARG A 202 14.86 -8.76 -23.45
C ARG A 202 15.20 -7.30 -23.19
N LEU A 203 14.25 -6.53 -22.67
CA LEU A 203 14.42 -5.11 -22.33
C LEU A 203 15.47 -4.90 -21.23
N LEU A 204 15.54 -5.81 -20.26
CA LEU A 204 16.47 -5.74 -19.12
C LEU A 204 17.75 -6.57 -19.32
N LYS A 205 17.97 -7.15 -20.50
CA LYS A 205 19.12 -8.02 -20.78
C LYS A 205 20.47 -7.35 -20.50
N GLU A 206 20.58 -6.06 -20.81
CA GLU A 206 21.80 -5.25 -20.65
C GLU A 206 22.18 -4.98 -19.18
N VAL A 207 21.28 -5.24 -18.23
CA VAL A 207 21.60 -5.21 -16.80
C VAL A 207 22.45 -6.42 -16.40
N GLU A 208 22.55 -7.45 -17.26
CA GLU A 208 23.28 -8.70 -17.00
C GLU A 208 22.87 -9.37 -15.68
N GLY A 209 21.57 -9.43 -15.39
CA GLY A 209 21.03 -9.95 -14.12
C GLY A 209 21.62 -11.30 -13.68
N GLY A 210 21.81 -12.25 -14.61
CA GLY A 210 22.47 -13.53 -14.30
C GLY A 210 23.93 -13.41 -13.84
N ARG A 211 24.69 -12.46 -14.40
CA ARG A 211 26.06 -12.17 -13.97
C ARG A 211 26.09 -11.51 -12.61
N LEU A 212 25.20 -10.54 -12.37
CA LEU A 212 25.06 -9.90 -11.06
C LEU A 212 24.67 -10.92 -9.99
N LEU A 213 23.75 -11.83 -10.29
CA LEU A 213 23.32 -12.92 -9.40
C LEU A 213 24.52 -13.78 -8.98
N ALA A 214 25.32 -14.25 -9.94
CA ALA A 214 26.50 -15.05 -9.68
C ALA A 214 27.57 -14.27 -8.88
N ALA A 215 27.84 -13.02 -9.25
CA ALA A 215 28.86 -12.18 -8.60
C ALA A 215 28.51 -11.80 -7.16
N THR A 216 27.22 -11.76 -6.82
CA THR A 216 26.72 -11.35 -5.49
C THR A 216 26.47 -12.50 -4.54
N ARG A 217 26.62 -13.76 -4.97
CA ARG A 217 26.31 -14.95 -4.16
C ARG A 217 27.30 -15.11 -3.01
N PRO A 218 26.89 -14.94 -1.74
CA PRO A 218 27.76 -15.15 -0.60
C PRO A 218 28.08 -16.65 -0.46
N GLU A 219 29.29 -16.95 0.01
CA GLU A 219 29.70 -18.33 0.31
C GLU A 219 28.74 -18.98 1.31
N GLY A 220 28.23 -20.17 0.96
CA GLY A 220 27.26 -20.93 1.75
C GLY A 220 25.79 -20.59 1.50
N ALA A 221 25.47 -19.62 0.61
CA ALA A 221 24.10 -19.34 0.24
C ALA A 221 23.53 -20.46 -0.65
N PRO A 222 22.32 -21.01 -0.35
CA PRO A 222 21.69 -22.05 -1.15
C PRO A 222 21.29 -21.52 -2.54
N ASP A 223 21.10 -22.40 -3.52
CA ASP A 223 20.54 -22.00 -4.82
C ASP A 223 19.07 -21.56 -4.62
N PRO A 224 18.64 -20.37 -5.08
CA PRO A 224 17.29 -19.86 -4.81
C PRO A 224 16.19 -20.73 -5.41
N ASN A 225 16.42 -21.30 -6.60
CA ASN A 225 15.43 -22.11 -7.31
C ASN A 225 15.36 -23.55 -6.77
N GLN A 226 16.46 -24.06 -6.21
CA GLN A 226 16.44 -25.33 -5.49
C GLN A 226 15.87 -25.13 -4.09
N TRP A 227 16.25 -24.07 -3.38
CA TRP A 227 15.69 -23.71 -2.08
C TRP A 227 14.17 -23.51 -2.14
N ALA A 228 13.64 -22.84 -3.17
CA ALA A 228 12.20 -22.69 -3.34
C ALA A 228 11.46 -24.02 -3.64
N LYS A 229 12.18 -25.07 -4.07
CA LYS A 229 11.64 -26.41 -4.33
C LYS A 229 11.89 -27.40 -3.19
N GLU A 230 13.00 -27.24 -2.48
CA GLU A 230 13.48 -28.06 -1.36
C GLU A 230 12.95 -27.56 -0.01
N VAL A 231 12.62 -26.27 0.11
CA VAL A 231 11.52 -25.85 0.98
C VAL A 231 10.30 -26.50 0.34
N PRO A 232 9.76 -27.59 0.91
CA PRO A 232 8.70 -28.31 0.24
C PRO A 232 7.58 -27.32 -0.01
N ALA A 233 7.19 -27.16 -1.29
CA ALA A 233 5.79 -26.89 -1.58
C ALA A 233 5.08 -27.99 -0.81
N ALA A 234 4.42 -27.64 0.29
CA ALA A 234 3.82 -28.60 1.19
C ALA A 234 2.93 -29.52 0.34
N ASP A 235 3.48 -30.69 -0.01
CA ASP A 235 2.69 -31.82 -0.44
C ASP A 235 1.65 -31.98 0.66
N ALA A 236 0.44 -32.27 0.23
CA ALA A 236 -0.70 -32.52 1.08
C ALA A 236 -0.52 -33.84 1.87
N GLU A 237 0.57 -33.94 2.62
CA GLU A 237 0.64 -34.77 3.80
C GLU A 237 -0.29 -34.14 4.83
N GLU A 238 -1.14 -34.99 5.42
CA GLU A 238 -1.95 -34.66 6.57
C GLU A 238 -1.12 -33.84 7.56
N PRO A 239 -1.69 -32.81 8.21
CA PRO A 239 -0.94 -31.94 9.09
C PRO A 239 -0.31 -32.78 10.19
N VAL A 240 0.98 -33.11 10.01
CA VAL A 240 1.81 -33.63 11.08
C VAL A 240 1.87 -32.47 12.06
N ARG A 241 1.06 -32.57 13.12
CA ARG A 241 1.25 -31.80 14.36
C ARG A 241 2.74 -31.72 14.57
N ALA A 242 3.29 -30.51 14.58
CA ALA A 242 4.71 -30.33 14.82
C ALA A 242 5.06 -31.15 16.06
N GLU A 243 5.82 -32.24 15.89
CA GLU A 243 6.24 -33.05 17.03
C GLU A 243 6.90 -32.10 18.02
N GLU A 244 6.45 -32.15 19.27
CA GLU A 244 6.97 -31.27 20.32
C GLU A 244 8.50 -31.32 20.26
N PRO A 245 9.19 -30.18 20.05
CA PRO A 245 10.63 -30.21 20.09
C PRO A 245 11.04 -30.73 21.46
N LEU A 246 11.97 -31.69 21.46
CA LEU A 246 12.60 -32.27 22.65
C LEU A 246 12.80 -31.17 23.72
N PRO A 247 12.51 -31.46 25.01
CA PRO A 247 12.44 -30.44 26.06
C PRO A 247 13.69 -29.58 26.04
N VAL A 248 13.55 -28.36 25.54
CA VAL A 248 14.63 -27.40 25.53
C VAL A 248 14.92 -27.04 26.97
N GLU A 249 16.18 -27.13 27.39
CA GLU A 249 16.58 -26.73 28.73
C GLU A 249 15.97 -25.35 29.08
N PRO A 250 15.33 -25.21 30.25
CA PRO A 250 14.68 -23.97 30.64
C PRO A 250 15.67 -22.79 30.55
N ARG A 251 15.32 -21.76 29.79
CA ARG A 251 16.12 -20.53 29.68
C ARG A 251 15.41 -19.39 30.41
N PRO A 252 15.66 -19.18 31.71
CA PRO A 252 14.89 -18.25 32.54
C PRO A 252 14.94 -16.81 32.01
N GLU A 253 16.07 -16.38 31.43
CA GLU A 253 16.18 -15.05 30.82
C GLU A 253 15.29 -14.87 29.58
N LYS A 254 15.22 -15.88 28.70
CA LYS A 254 14.36 -15.82 27.50
C LYS A 254 12.89 -15.89 27.90
N LEU A 255 12.56 -16.74 28.87
CA LEU A 255 11.23 -16.85 29.44
C LEU A 255 10.76 -15.50 30.02
N GLY A 256 11.55 -14.89 30.91
CA GLY A 256 11.21 -13.59 31.53
C GLY A 256 11.02 -12.47 30.51
N ARG A 257 11.84 -12.42 29.45
CA ARG A 257 11.67 -11.46 28.34
C ARG A 257 10.35 -11.66 27.58
N LEU A 258 9.96 -12.91 27.31
CA LEU A 258 8.72 -13.22 26.60
C LEU A 258 7.49 -12.90 27.45
N LEU A 259 7.52 -13.20 28.75
CA LEU A 259 6.45 -12.84 29.69
C LEU A 259 6.28 -11.32 29.79
N SER A 260 7.37 -10.57 29.97
CA SER A 260 7.31 -9.10 29.99
C SER A 260 6.80 -8.52 28.67
N ARG A 261 7.14 -9.14 27.54
CA ARG A 261 6.62 -8.76 26.21
C ARG A 261 5.12 -9.04 26.08
N ALA A 262 4.64 -10.16 26.63
CA ALA A 262 3.23 -10.51 26.64
C ALA A 262 2.41 -9.50 27.46
N GLU A 263 2.85 -9.19 28.69
CA GLU A 263 2.20 -8.20 29.55
C GLU A 263 2.17 -6.81 28.93
N LYS A 264 3.30 -6.32 28.40
CA LYS A 264 3.36 -5.03 27.69
C LYS A 264 2.47 -5.00 26.46
N ALA A 265 2.32 -6.13 25.76
CA ALA A 265 1.42 -6.23 24.62
C ALA A 265 -0.05 -6.17 25.06
N ARG A 266 -0.41 -6.91 26.12
CA ARG A 266 -1.76 -6.92 26.70
C ARG A 266 -2.15 -5.54 27.21
N GLY A 267 -1.28 -4.85 27.93
CA GLY A 267 -1.50 -3.46 28.40
C GLY A 267 -1.65 -2.43 27.27
N ARG A 268 -1.20 -2.75 26.04
CA ARG A 268 -1.39 -1.91 24.84
C ARG A 268 -2.59 -2.35 23.99
N GLY A 269 -3.36 -3.35 24.43
CA GLY A 269 -4.48 -3.92 23.69
C GLY A 269 -4.08 -4.80 22.50
N ASN A 270 -2.80 -5.20 22.41
CA ASN A 270 -2.30 -6.07 21.34
C ASN A 270 -2.34 -7.54 21.78
N VAL A 271 -3.56 -8.08 21.81
CA VAL A 271 -3.87 -9.44 22.27
C VAL A 271 -3.19 -10.52 21.42
N VAL A 272 -3.07 -10.33 20.11
CA VAL A 272 -2.36 -11.28 19.23
C VAL A 272 -0.89 -11.35 19.61
N ARG A 273 -0.23 -10.20 19.82
CA ARG A 273 1.17 -10.19 20.25
C ARG A 273 1.36 -10.81 21.63
N ALA A 274 0.39 -10.62 22.54
CA ALA A 274 0.40 -11.25 23.85
C ALA A 274 0.29 -12.78 23.72
N ALA A 275 -0.71 -13.26 22.97
CA ALA A 275 -0.93 -14.68 22.70
C ALA A 275 0.31 -15.36 22.09
N LEU A 276 0.91 -14.76 21.06
CA LEU A 276 2.11 -15.31 20.43
C LEU A 276 3.34 -15.29 21.34
N ALA A 277 3.46 -14.30 22.23
CA ALA A 277 4.55 -14.25 23.21
C ALA A 277 4.37 -15.34 24.28
N SER A 278 3.16 -15.52 24.80
CA SER A 278 2.80 -16.59 25.75
C SER A 278 2.99 -17.99 25.13
N GLN A 279 2.56 -18.19 23.88
CA GLN A 279 2.73 -19.45 23.16
C GLN A 279 4.22 -19.79 22.92
N ARG A 280 5.04 -18.77 22.64
CA ARG A 280 6.50 -18.96 22.54
C ARG A 280 7.14 -19.20 23.90
N ALA A 281 6.66 -18.53 24.96
CA ALA A 281 7.16 -18.70 26.32
C ALA A 281 6.99 -20.15 26.80
N ALA A 282 5.86 -20.78 26.47
CA ALA A 282 5.59 -22.19 26.79
C ALA A 282 6.67 -23.16 26.27
N ARG A 283 7.36 -22.84 25.17
CA ARG A 283 8.46 -23.67 24.62
C ARG A 283 9.71 -23.67 25.49
N TRP A 284 9.90 -22.65 26.32
CA TRP A 284 11.10 -22.46 27.16
C TRP A 284 10.80 -22.60 28.66
N ALA A 285 9.55 -22.88 29.02
CA ALA A 285 9.09 -23.01 30.40
C ALA A 285 9.31 -24.44 30.96
N PRO A 286 9.49 -24.59 32.29
CA PRO A 286 9.43 -25.88 32.97
C PRO A 286 8.10 -26.58 32.69
N SER A 287 8.08 -27.92 32.70
CA SER A 287 6.89 -28.73 32.33
C SER A 287 5.61 -28.31 33.08
N GLY A 288 5.70 -27.98 34.37
CA GLY A 288 4.56 -27.55 35.18
C GLY A 288 3.96 -26.18 34.81
N GLU A 289 4.68 -25.33 34.07
CA GLU A 289 4.24 -23.99 33.68
C GLU A 289 3.79 -23.91 32.20
N ARG A 290 4.10 -24.92 31.37
CA ARG A 290 3.81 -24.88 29.92
C ARG A 290 2.32 -24.76 29.63
N ASP A 291 1.51 -25.57 30.31
CA ASP A 291 0.06 -25.61 30.09
C ASP A 291 -0.63 -24.34 30.58
N GLN A 292 -0.11 -23.72 31.65
CA GLN A 292 -0.57 -22.41 32.09
C GLN A 292 -0.31 -21.34 31.02
N LEU A 293 0.87 -21.34 30.39
CA LEU A 293 1.23 -20.37 29.35
C LEU A 293 0.47 -20.58 28.04
N ARG A 294 0.24 -21.84 27.65
CA ARG A 294 -0.63 -22.20 26.52
C ARG A 294 -2.07 -21.77 26.80
N SER A 295 -2.58 -21.99 28.01
CA SER A 295 -3.92 -21.54 28.42
C SER A 295 -4.04 -20.01 28.42
N ALA A 296 -3.00 -19.29 28.86
CA ALA A 296 -2.96 -17.83 28.79
C ALA A 296 -2.97 -17.33 27.34
N ALA A 297 -2.21 -17.99 26.44
CA ALA A 297 -2.21 -17.67 25.02
C ALA A 297 -3.58 -17.92 24.37
N ARG A 298 -4.24 -19.02 24.76
CA ARG A 298 -5.60 -19.36 24.35
C ARG A 298 -6.61 -18.32 24.82
N ALA A 299 -6.58 -17.92 26.08
CA ALA A 299 -7.46 -16.90 26.63
C ALA A 299 -7.31 -15.53 25.91
N ASP A 300 -6.08 -15.11 25.58
CA ASP A 300 -5.85 -13.89 24.79
C ASP A 300 -6.48 -13.99 23.38
N LEU A 301 -6.48 -15.19 22.78
CA LEU A 301 -7.07 -15.45 21.47
C LEU A 301 -8.61 -15.57 21.54
N ASP A 302 -9.16 -16.11 22.62
CA ASP A 302 -10.59 -16.19 22.85
C ASP A 302 -11.18 -14.78 23.05
N GLY A 303 -10.47 -13.89 23.76
CA GLY A 303 -10.83 -12.47 23.83
C GLY A 303 -10.77 -11.76 22.46
N LEU A 304 -9.87 -12.17 21.55
CA LEU A 304 -9.89 -11.68 20.17
C LEU A 304 -11.14 -12.19 19.42
N ALA A 305 -11.50 -13.46 19.60
CA ALA A 305 -12.66 -14.09 18.97
C ALA A 305 -13.97 -13.40 19.37
N GLU A 306 -14.16 -13.09 20.66
CA GLU A 306 -15.32 -12.35 21.16
C GLU A 306 -15.42 -10.95 20.55
N ARG A 307 -14.31 -10.22 20.52
CA ARG A 307 -14.25 -8.88 19.90
C ARG A 307 -14.51 -8.93 18.40
N LEU A 308 -14.05 -9.99 17.73
CA LEU A 308 -14.30 -10.19 16.31
C LEU A 308 -15.77 -10.48 16.04
N GLN A 309 -16.42 -11.33 16.86
CA GLN A 309 -17.86 -11.60 16.79
C GLN A 309 -18.67 -10.31 17.02
N ALA A 310 -18.28 -9.48 17.99
CA ALA A 310 -18.91 -8.17 18.18
C ALA A 310 -18.76 -7.26 16.95
N ALA A 311 -17.58 -7.26 16.30
CA ALA A 311 -17.31 -6.43 15.13
C ALA A 311 -18.13 -6.86 13.89
N VAL A 312 -18.17 -8.16 13.60
CA VAL A 312 -18.79 -8.69 12.36
C VAL A 312 -20.26 -9.08 12.56
N GLY A 313 -20.71 -9.19 13.81
CA GLY A 313 -22.03 -9.70 14.19
C GLY A 313 -22.06 -11.23 14.24
N ASP A 314 -23.24 -11.77 14.54
CA ASP A 314 -23.43 -13.21 14.55
C ASP A 314 -23.46 -13.76 13.12
N VAL A 315 -22.46 -14.58 12.80
CA VAL A 315 -22.22 -15.13 11.47
C VAL A 315 -22.50 -16.64 11.44
N HIS A 316 -22.52 -17.28 12.60
CA HIS A 316 -22.74 -18.72 12.77
C HIS A 316 -23.64 -18.96 13.99
N PRO A 317 -24.55 -19.95 13.96
CA PRO A 317 -25.44 -20.24 15.09
C PRO A 317 -24.75 -20.92 16.28
N GLU A 318 -23.55 -21.47 16.09
CA GLU A 318 -22.82 -22.17 17.14
C GLU A 318 -22.03 -21.18 18.01
N GLU A 319 -22.31 -21.18 19.32
CA GLU A 319 -21.51 -20.48 20.31
C GLU A 319 -20.07 -21.02 20.30
N GLY A 320 -19.10 -20.11 20.33
CA GLY A 320 -17.69 -20.51 20.37
C GLY A 320 -17.06 -20.83 19.02
N ALA A 321 -17.79 -20.69 17.89
CA ALA A 321 -17.28 -21.05 16.57
C ALA A 321 -15.98 -20.32 16.20
N TRP A 322 -15.87 -19.03 16.51
CA TRP A 322 -14.64 -18.25 16.29
C TRP A 322 -13.48 -18.73 17.17
N GLN A 323 -13.74 -19.03 18.44
CA GLN A 323 -12.75 -19.55 19.37
C GLN A 323 -12.21 -20.88 18.84
N GLN A 324 -13.09 -21.80 18.42
CA GLN A 324 -12.70 -23.10 17.87
C GLN A 324 -11.89 -22.94 16.57
N ALA A 325 -12.35 -22.11 15.63
CA ALA A 325 -11.67 -21.93 14.34
C ALA A 325 -10.32 -21.20 14.43
N LEU A 326 -10.12 -20.32 15.41
CA LEU A 326 -8.85 -19.59 15.58
C LEU A 326 -7.80 -20.40 16.36
N ALA A 327 -8.21 -21.34 17.22
CA ALA A 327 -7.29 -22.11 18.08
C ALA A 327 -6.10 -22.73 17.32
N PRO A 328 -6.33 -23.45 16.20
CA PRO A 328 -5.27 -24.15 15.50
C PRO A 328 -4.20 -23.22 14.93
N LEU A 329 -4.54 -21.96 14.65
CA LEU A 329 -3.59 -20.98 14.14
C LEU A 329 -2.50 -20.63 15.16
N LEU A 330 -2.76 -20.76 16.46
CA LEU A 330 -1.87 -20.25 17.51
C LEU A 330 -0.48 -20.91 17.46
N GLU A 331 -0.45 -22.23 17.25
CA GLU A 331 0.78 -23.00 17.21
C GLU A 331 1.66 -22.61 16.02
N GLN A 332 1.06 -22.55 14.83
CA GLN A 332 1.75 -22.17 13.59
C GLN A 332 2.11 -20.68 13.57
N ALA A 333 1.26 -19.81 14.13
CA ALA A 333 1.52 -18.37 14.23
C ALA A 333 2.66 -18.04 15.20
N ALA A 334 2.87 -18.87 16.22
CA ALA A 334 3.97 -18.73 17.17
C ALA A 334 5.32 -19.17 16.57
N ALA A 335 5.33 -19.77 15.38
CA ALA A 335 6.55 -20.15 14.69
C ALA A 335 7.48 -18.93 14.43
N PRO A 336 8.78 -19.18 14.26
CA PRO A 336 9.76 -18.22 13.73
C PRO A 336 9.34 -17.62 12.36
N GLY A 337 9.93 -16.49 11.97
CA GLY A 337 9.87 -16.02 10.56
C GLY A 337 8.62 -15.22 10.14
N TRP A 338 7.83 -14.72 11.09
CA TRP A 338 6.60 -13.93 10.82
C TRP A 338 5.64 -14.65 9.84
N PRO A 339 5.09 -15.79 10.28
CA PRO A 339 4.34 -16.70 9.42
C PRO A 339 2.98 -16.11 8.99
N VAL A 340 2.34 -16.72 7.98
CA VAL A 340 1.09 -16.23 7.39
C VAL A 340 -0.04 -16.22 8.42
N GLU A 341 -0.06 -17.20 9.32
CA GLU A 341 -1.03 -17.35 10.41
C GLU A 341 -0.93 -16.16 11.39
N ALA A 342 0.29 -15.73 11.72
CA ALA A 342 0.49 -14.53 12.53
C ALA A 342 -0.05 -13.28 11.81
N ARG A 343 0.23 -13.12 10.51
CA ARG A 343 -0.30 -12.02 9.69
C ARG A 343 -1.83 -12.02 9.67
N LEU A 344 -2.45 -13.20 9.51
CA LEU A 344 -3.89 -13.38 9.52
C LEU A 344 -4.47 -12.94 10.87
N LEU A 345 -3.92 -13.41 12.00
CA LEU A 345 -4.37 -12.99 13.34
C LEU A 345 -4.25 -11.47 13.54
N TYR A 346 -3.17 -10.85 13.07
CA TYR A 346 -3.03 -9.39 13.12
C TYR A 346 -4.05 -8.65 12.24
N ASP A 347 -4.42 -9.19 11.07
CA ASP A 347 -5.47 -8.60 10.25
C ASP A 347 -6.84 -8.70 10.95
N LEU A 348 -7.13 -9.80 11.65
CA LEU A 348 -8.34 -9.92 12.48
C LEU A 348 -8.33 -8.95 13.68
N GLN A 349 -7.18 -8.74 14.32
CA GLN A 349 -7.08 -7.73 15.38
C GLN A 349 -7.33 -6.31 14.87
N LYS A 350 -6.90 -6.00 13.64
CA LYS A 350 -7.22 -4.70 13.02
C LYS A 350 -8.72 -4.54 12.76
N VAL A 351 -9.41 -5.61 12.35
CA VAL A 351 -10.88 -5.61 12.24
C VAL A 351 -11.54 -5.18 13.55
N CYS A 352 -11.09 -5.74 14.68
CA CYS A 352 -11.59 -5.34 16.00
C CYS A 352 -11.25 -3.88 16.32
N PHE A 353 -10.03 -3.43 16.00
CA PHE A 353 -9.63 -2.03 16.22
C PHE A 353 -10.45 -1.03 15.39
N ASP A 354 -10.74 -1.31 14.12
CA ASP A 354 -11.55 -0.45 13.26
C ASP A 354 -13.02 -0.38 13.74
N HIS A 355 -13.50 -1.47 14.34
CA HIS A 355 -14.81 -1.53 14.97
C HIS A 355 -14.86 -0.78 16.30
N GLU A 356 -13.85 -0.87 17.15
CA GLU A 356 -13.88 -0.29 18.50
C GLU A 356 -13.47 1.19 18.54
N ARG A 357 -12.56 1.60 17.65
CA ARG A 357 -11.97 2.94 17.72
C ARG A 357 -12.67 3.88 16.76
N GLU A 358 -12.94 5.09 17.25
CA GLU A 358 -13.28 6.20 16.37
C GLU A 358 -12.04 6.61 15.58
N LEU A 359 -12.16 6.62 14.26
CA LEU A 359 -11.11 7.14 13.39
C LEU A 359 -11.29 8.64 13.26
N TYR A 360 -10.18 9.38 13.29
CA TYR A 360 -10.17 10.81 13.10
C TYR A 360 -9.23 11.19 11.95
N ALA A 361 -9.69 12.10 11.09
CA ALA A 361 -8.83 12.78 10.14
C ALA A 361 -8.33 14.09 10.75
N VAL A 362 -7.05 14.40 10.51
CA VAL A 362 -6.43 15.68 10.87
C VAL A 362 -6.44 16.58 9.64
N ASP A 363 -7.19 17.67 9.69
CA ASP A 363 -7.38 18.57 8.54
C ASP A 363 -6.69 19.92 8.79
N LEU A 364 -5.35 19.92 8.73
CA LEU A 364 -4.52 21.11 8.95
C LEU A 364 -4.82 22.22 7.93
N VAL A 365 -5.15 21.85 6.69
CA VAL A 365 -5.39 22.79 5.58
C VAL A 365 -6.75 23.46 5.74
N GLU A 366 -7.83 22.71 5.96
CA GLU A 366 -9.14 23.33 6.19
C GLU A 366 -9.20 24.07 7.55
N TRP A 367 -8.48 23.61 8.57
CA TRP A 367 -8.31 24.34 9.83
C TRP A 367 -7.63 25.70 9.60
N GLY A 368 -6.52 25.73 8.87
CA GLY A 368 -5.80 26.96 8.55
C GLY A 368 -6.60 27.92 7.67
N LEU A 369 -7.23 27.42 6.61
CA LEU A 369 -8.09 28.22 5.71
C LEU A 369 -9.36 28.73 6.40
N SER A 370 -9.86 28.02 7.41
CA SER A 370 -11.02 28.45 8.19
C SER A 370 -10.66 29.41 9.33
N LEU A 371 -9.39 29.81 9.47
CA LEU A 371 -8.88 30.63 10.58
C LEU A 371 -9.27 30.03 11.94
N GLY A 372 -9.14 28.70 12.08
CA GLY A 372 -9.44 27.98 13.32
C GLY A 372 -10.93 27.78 13.62
N ARG A 373 -11.85 28.09 12.68
CA ARG A 373 -13.30 27.90 12.87
C ARG A 373 -13.76 26.46 12.65
N ARG A 374 -12.99 25.63 11.95
CA ARG A 374 -13.23 24.19 11.80
C ARG A 374 -12.34 23.41 12.76
N PRO A 375 -12.81 22.29 13.35
CA PRO A 375 -12.00 21.48 14.24
C PRO A 375 -10.84 20.81 13.48
N LEU A 376 -9.65 20.81 14.09
CA LEU A 376 -8.46 20.18 13.53
C LEU A 376 -8.60 18.65 13.40
N GLN A 377 -9.29 18.04 14.36
CA GLN A 377 -9.56 16.61 14.42
C GLN A 377 -11.06 16.38 14.15
N ARG A 378 -11.40 15.65 13.09
CA ARG A 378 -12.81 15.30 12.76
C ARG A 378 -13.01 13.79 12.67
N PRO A 379 -14.13 13.25 13.18
CA PRO A 379 -14.42 11.82 13.06
C PRO A 379 -14.72 11.44 11.61
N VAL A 380 -14.18 10.30 11.14
CA VAL A 380 -14.39 9.74 9.79
C VAL A 380 -15.11 8.38 9.86
N PRO A 381 -16.42 8.37 10.18
CA PRO A 381 -17.14 7.12 10.48
C PRO A 381 -17.23 6.19 9.28
N CYS A 382 -17.33 6.72 8.06
CA CYS A 382 -17.42 5.91 6.84
C CYS A 382 -16.14 5.13 6.56
N GLN A 383 -14.98 5.66 6.93
CA GLN A 383 -13.69 5.01 6.69
C GLN A 383 -13.53 3.71 7.50
N ARG A 384 -14.14 3.62 8.69
CA ARG A 384 -14.11 2.43 9.55
C ARG A 384 -14.67 1.19 8.84
N ALA A 385 -15.84 1.33 8.22
CA ALA A 385 -16.51 0.24 7.51
C ALA A 385 -15.67 -0.29 6.33
N VAL A 386 -14.98 0.62 5.64
CA VAL A 386 -14.11 0.27 4.51
C VAL A 386 -12.83 -0.42 4.97
N LEU A 387 -12.14 0.09 6.00
CA LEU A 387 -10.92 -0.52 6.53
C LEU A 387 -11.20 -1.91 7.11
N LEU A 388 -12.31 -2.07 7.83
CA LEU A 388 -12.78 -3.37 8.30
C LEU A 388 -12.91 -4.37 7.15
N LEU A 389 -13.58 -3.99 6.06
CA LEU A 389 -13.71 -4.84 4.86
C LEU A 389 -12.37 -5.13 4.18
N LYS A 390 -11.46 -4.16 4.16
CA LYS A 390 -10.09 -4.33 3.63
C LYS A 390 -9.33 -5.39 4.44
N HIS A 391 -9.39 -5.33 5.76
CA HIS A 391 -8.71 -6.29 6.63
C HIS A 391 -9.36 -7.68 6.58
N LEU A 392 -10.69 -7.78 6.50
CA LEU A 392 -11.37 -9.06 6.25
C LEU A 392 -10.98 -9.66 4.89
N ARG A 393 -10.88 -8.86 3.82
CA ARG A 393 -10.43 -9.33 2.51
C ARG A 393 -8.98 -9.82 2.57
N SER A 394 -8.10 -9.10 3.28
CA SER A 394 -6.71 -9.52 3.51
C SER A 394 -6.66 -10.87 4.24
N ALA A 395 -7.46 -11.04 5.30
CA ALA A 395 -7.54 -12.30 6.05
C ALA A 395 -8.03 -13.47 5.16
N VAL A 396 -9.10 -13.27 4.38
CA VAL A 396 -9.59 -14.28 3.41
C VAL A 396 -8.53 -14.63 2.37
N GLY A 397 -7.81 -13.63 1.84
CA GLY A 397 -6.75 -13.85 0.85
C GLY A 397 -5.60 -14.70 1.39
N ARG A 398 -5.32 -14.62 2.71
CA ARG A 398 -4.25 -15.37 3.37
C ARG A 398 -4.59 -16.84 3.63
N LEU A 399 -5.87 -17.23 3.62
CA LEU A 399 -6.29 -18.61 3.87
C LEU A 399 -5.63 -19.64 2.94
N LYS A 400 -5.28 -19.23 1.72
CA LYS A 400 -4.63 -20.10 0.72
C LYS A 400 -3.23 -20.56 1.11
N SER A 401 -2.59 -19.89 2.07
CA SER A 401 -1.19 -20.11 2.45
C SER A 401 -1.04 -20.42 3.94
N VAL A 402 -2.15 -20.71 4.61
CA VAL A 402 -2.21 -21.06 6.02
C VAL A 402 -2.05 -22.58 6.16
N ARG A 403 -1.21 -23.02 7.09
CA ARG A 403 -0.95 -24.44 7.38
C ARG A 403 -1.96 -24.96 8.40
N LEU A 404 -3.14 -25.34 7.92
CA LEU A 404 -4.23 -25.94 8.70
C LEU A 404 -4.70 -27.24 8.04
N SER A 405 -5.38 -28.10 8.81
CA SER A 405 -6.10 -29.23 8.22
C SER A 405 -7.21 -28.75 7.27
N THR A 406 -7.65 -29.63 6.37
CA THR A 406 -8.76 -29.32 5.46
C THR A 406 -10.04 -28.91 6.22
N GLU A 407 -10.34 -29.59 7.33
CA GLU A 407 -11.51 -29.29 8.17
C GLU A 407 -11.38 -27.93 8.89
N GLU A 408 -10.22 -27.66 9.48
CA GLU A 408 -9.92 -26.39 10.16
C GLU A 408 -9.93 -25.21 9.19
N CYS A 409 -9.35 -25.39 8.01
CA CYS A 409 -9.35 -24.38 6.95
C CYS A 409 -10.77 -24.09 6.45
N TRP A 410 -11.60 -25.13 6.29
CA TRP A 410 -13.00 -24.96 5.88
C TRP A 410 -13.82 -24.22 6.93
N ALA A 411 -13.68 -24.58 8.22
CA ALA A 411 -14.36 -23.92 9.33
C ALA A 411 -13.97 -22.43 9.45
N LEU A 412 -12.68 -22.11 9.33
CA LEU A 412 -12.23 -20.71 9.36
C LEU A 412 -12.66 -19.94 8.11
N SER A 413 -12.63 -20.58 6.94
CA SER A 413 -13.05 -19.98 5.66
C SER A 413 -14.53 -19.64 5.67
N SER A 414 -15.40 -20.54 6.14
CA SER A 414 -16.84 -20.31 6.21
C SER A 414 -17.18 -19.09 7.07
N LEU A 415 -16.56 -18.97 8.25
CA LEU A 415 -16.70 -17.82 9.15
C LEU A 415 -16.21 -16.52 8.51
N LEU A 416 -15.02 -16.50 7.90
CA LEU A 416 -14.46 -15.29 7.30
C LEU A 416 -15.23 -14.83 6.05
N VAL A 417 -15.69 -15.77 5.21
CA VAL A 417 -16.49 -15.45 4.02
C VAL A 417 -17.84 -14.88 4.43
N ALA A 418 -18.49 -15.49 5.42
CA ALA A 418 -19.79 -15.03 5.89
C ALA A 418 -19.68 -13.70 6.67
N ALA A 419 -18.61 -13.51 7.46
CA ALA A 419 -18.29 -12.22 8.10
C ALA A 419 -18.06 -11.10 7.08
N ARG A 420 -17.30 -11.39 6.01
CA ARG A 420 -17.10 -10.44 4.90
C ARG A 420 -18.43 -10.10 4.23
N LYS A 421 -19.26 -11.10 3.92
CA LYS A 421 -20.58 -10.87 3.30
C LYS A 421 -21.46 -9.98 4.18
N ARG A 422 -21.53 -10.26 5.49
CA ARG A 422 -22.28 -9.46 6.46
C ARG A 422 -21.76 -8.02 6.56
N ALA A 423 -20.44 -7.85 6.58
CA ALA A 423 -19.82 -6.52 6.57
C ALA A 423 -20.12 -5.74 5.28
N GLN A 424 -20.19 -6.42 4.13
CA GLN A 424 -20.58 -5.80 2.85
C GLN A 424 -22.04 -5.36 2.86
N GLU A 425 -22.94 -6.21 3.38
CA GLU A 425 -24.37 -5.89 3.54
C GLU A 425 -24.56 -4.68 4.46
N ARG A 426 -23.91 -4.66 5.62
CA ARG A 426 -23.97 -3.54 6.58
C ARG A 426 -23.43 -2.24 5.97
N LEU A 427 -22.35 -2.31 5.18
CA LEU A 427 -21.85 -1.14 4.44
C LEU A 427 -22.90 -0.64 3.44
N ARG A 428 -23.52 -1.53 2.66
CA ARG A 428 -24.58 -1.14 1.72
C ARG A 428 -25.76 -0.50 2.44
N GLU A 429 -26.23 -1.11 3.53
CA GLU A 429 -27.36 -0.60 4.33
C GLU A 429 -27.09 0.81 4.89
N SER A 430 -25.88 1.06 5.37
CA SER A 430 -25.49 2.37 5.93
C SER A 430 -25.17 3.42 4.85
N PHE A 431 -24.55 3.05 3.73
CA PHE A 431 -24.08 4.00 2.72
C PHE A 431 -25.14 4.32 1.67
N ARG A 432 -26.04 3.38 1.35
CA ARG A 432 -27.13 3.59 0.40
C ARG A 432 -27.98 4.83 0.69
N PRO A 433 -28.47 5.08 1.93
CA PRO A 433 -29.22 6.29 2.23
C PRO A 433 -28.37 7.56 2.11
N LEU A 434 -27.07 7.51 2.44
CA LEU A 434 -26.17 8.66 2.32
C LEU A 434 -25.96 9.06 0.86
N VAL A 435 -25.69 8.10 -0.02
CA VAL A 435 -25.51 8.34 -1.46
C VAL A 435 -26.82 8.82 -2.08
N ARG A 436 -27.93 8.12 -1.82
CA ARG A 436 -29.25 8.48 -2.35
C ARG A 436 -29.67 9.87 -1.89
N GLY A 437 -29.59 10.16 -0.59
CA GLY A 437 -29.93 11.45 -0.03
C GLY A 437 -29.08 12.57 -0.63
N THR A 438 -27.78 12.33 -0.83
CA THR A 438 -26.90 13.29 -1.49
C THR A 438 -27.34 13.59 -2.92
N LEU A 439 -27.70 12.57 -3.72
CA LEU A 439 -28.19 12.75 -5.09
C LEU A 439 -29.52 13.54 -5.11
N GLU A 440 -30.43 13.25 -4.20
CA GLU A 440 -31.72 13.94 -4.09
C GLU A 440 -31.60 15.39 -3.60
N GLU A 441 -30.66 15.67 -2.69
CA GLU A 441 -30.32 17.01 -2.18
C GLU A 441 -29.78 17.92 -3.29
N VAL A 442 -28.96 17.38 -4.20
CA VAL A 442 -28.42 18.15 -5.34
C VAL A 442 -29.39 18.26 -6.52
N GLY A 443 -30.61 17.77 -6.36
CA GLY A 443 -31.71 17.87 -7.33
C GLY A 443 -31.80 16.71 -8.32
N MET A 444 -30.99 15.66 -8.20
CA MET A 444 -31.08 14.46 -9.04
C MET A 444 -32.21 13.54 -8.54
N ARG A 445 -33.45 14.05 -8.57
CA ARG A 445 -34.65 13.35 -8.13
C ARG A 445 -35.31 12.64 -9.31
N PRO A 446 -35.71 11.37 -9.17
CA PRO A 446 -36.39 10.65 -10.23
C PRO A 446 -37.83 11.15 -10.38
N GLY A 447 -38.21 11.57 -11.59
CA GLY A 447 -39.58 12.01 -11.92
C GLY A 447 -40.50 10.89 -12.38
N ASN A 448 -39.96 9.73 -12.77
CA ASN A 448 -40.72 8.58 -13.27
C ASN A 448 -40.12 7.24 -12.81
N LEU A 449 -40.83 6.14 -13.07
CA LEU A 449 -40.40 4.79 -12.67
C LEU A 449 -39.04 4.39 -13.32
N PRO A 450 -38.79 4.61 -14.63
CA PRO A 450 -37.48 4.36 -15.24
C PRO A 450 -36.33 5.13 -14.57
N GLU A 451 -36.51 6.41 -14.26
CA GLU A 451 -35.50 7.22 -13.59
C GLU A 451 -35.24 6.73 -12.15
N ARG A 452 -36.25 6.20 -11.48
CA ARG A 452 -36.09 5.60 -10.14
C ARG A 452 -35.23 4.34 -10.20
N VAL A 453 -35.43 3.50 -11.23
CA VAL A 453 -34.59 2.32 -11.50
C VAL A 453 -33.17 2.75 -11.85
N ALA A 454 -33.00 3.77 -12.68
CA ALA A 454 -31.69 4.32 -13.03
C ALA A 454 -30.94 4.88 -11.81
N GLN A 455 -31.64 5.59 -10.91
CA GLN A 455 -31.06 6.10 -9.67
C GLN A 455 -30.63 4.95 -8.74
N ASN A 456 -31.47 3.92 -8.60
CA ASN A 456 -31.12 2.74 -7.81
C ASN A 456 -29.87 2.05 -8.37
N LYS A 457 -29.80 1.88 -9.69
CA LYS A 457 -28.64 1.26 -10.36
C LYS A 457 -27.37 2.10 -10.20
N LEU A 458 -27.48 3.42 -10.33
CA LEU A 458 -26.39 4.35 -10.07
C LEU A 458 -25.87 4.21 -8.63
N VAL A 459 -26.77 4.20 -7.64
CA VAL A 459 -26.38 4.05 -6.23
C VAL A 459 -25.65 2.72 -6.01
N GLU A 460 -26.19 1.61 -6.51
CA GLU A 460 -25.53 0.30 -6.37
C GLU A 460 -24.17 0.26 -7.11
N GLU A 461 -24.03 0.87 -8.29
CA GLU A 461 -22.74 0.94 -9.01
C GLU A 461 -21.69 1.73 -8.21
N LEU A 462 -22.08 2.84 -7.55
CA LEU A 462 -21.18 3.60 -6.68
C LEU A 462 -20.79 2.80 -5.41
N LEU A 463 -21.74 2.07 -4.82
CA LEU A 463 -21.47 1.19 -3.68
C LEU A 463 -20.55 0.03 -4.08
N ASP A 464 -20.72 -0.55 -5.26
CA ASP A 464 -19.84 -1.59 -5.79
C ASP A 464 -18.40 -1.08 -5.93
N ARG A 465 -18.22 0.15 -6.41
CA ARG A 465 -16.88 0.79 -6.48
C ARG A 465 -16.25 0.99 -5.11
N ILE A 466 -17.04 1.43 -4.12
CA ILE A 466 -16.56 1.58 -2.74
C ILE A 466 -16.17 0.21 -2.17
N LEU A 467 -16.99 -0.82 -2.39
CA LEU A 467 -16.70 -2.17 -1.94
C LEU A 467 -15.44 -2.72 -2.61
N GLU A 468 -15.24 -2.47 -3.90
CA GLU A 468 -14.10 -2.98 -4.67
C GLU A 468 -12.79 -2.27 -4.29
N ARG A 469 -12.78 -0.94 -4.34
CA ARG A 469 -11.56 -0.11 -4.26
C ARG A 469 -11.32 0.51 -2.89
N GLY A 470 -12.36 0.63 -2.06
CA GLY A 470 -12.32 1.30 -0.77
C GLY A 470 -12.38 2.83 -0.84
N PHE A 471 -12.60 3.41 -2.02
CA PHE A 471 -12.81 4.84 -2.17
C PHE A 471 -13.66 5.13 -3.41
N LEU A 472 -14.18 6.36 -3.49
CA LEU A 472 -14.94 6.87 -4.62
C LEU A 472 -14.34 8.20 -5.09
N THR A 473 -14.28 8.43 -6.40
CA THR A 473 -13.79 9.68 -6.99
C THR A 473 -14.87 10.43 -7.77
N MET A 474 -14.57 11.67 -8.17
CA MET A 474 -15.41 12.42 -9.11
C MET A 474 -15.54 11.73 -10.47
N GLY A 475 -14.48 11.06 -10.93
CA GLY A 475 -14.49 10.30 -12.19
C GLY A 475 -15.50 9.16 -12.13
N ASP A 476 -15.47 8.38 -11.04
CA ASP A 476 -16.42 7.27 -10.83
C ASP A 476 -17.88 7.76 -10.80
N LEU A 477 -18.14 8.89 -10.15
CA LEU A 477 -19.47 9.52 -10.13
C LEU A 477 -19.93 9.94 -11.53
N ARG A 478 -19.06 10.63 -12.28
CA ARG A 478 -19.35 11.09 -13.64
C ARG A 478 -19.64 9.92 -14.57
N ASP A 479 -18.80 8.89 -14.51
CA ASP A 479 -18.90 7.74 -15.40
C ASP A 479 -20.16 6.92 -15.09
N ALA A 480 -20.48 6.73 -13.81
CA ALA A 480 -21.72 6.06 -13.41
C ALA A 480 -22.98 6.85 -13.80
N LEU A 481 -22.97 8.19 -13.68
CA LEU A 481 -24.06 9.05 -14.17
C LEU A 481 -24.25 8.92 -15.68
N SER A 482 -23.14 8.93 -16.45
CA SER A 482 -23.17 8.78 -17.90
C SER A 482 -23.77 7.44 -18.34
N ARG A 483 -23.47 6.34 -17.62
CA ARG A 483 -23.96 5.00 -17.95
C ARG A 483 -25.43 4.80 -17.64
N ASN A 484 -25.92 5.41 -16.56
CA ASN A 484 -27.28 5.21 -16.07
C ASN A 484 -28.30 6.17 -16.69
N ARG A 485 -27.87 7.09 -17.57
CA ARG A 485 -28.73 8.01 -18.35
C ARG A 485 -29.76 8.77 -17.49
N LEU A 486 -29.38 9.11 -16.25
CA LEU A 486 -30.23 9.94 -15.41
C LEU A 486 -30.30 11.32 -16.06
N LYS A 487 -31.50 11.77 -16.43
CA LYS A 487 -31.68 13.09 -17.04
C LYS A 487 -31.25 14.16 -16.02
N LEU A 488 -30.19 14.89 -16.35
CA LEU A 488 -29.89 16.14 -15.69
C LEU A 488 -30.85 17.17 -16.33
N PRO A 489 -31.80 17.75 -15.59
CA PRO A 489 -32.64 18.81 -16.15
C PRO A 489 -31.77 20.00 -16.54
N ASP A 490 -32.19 20.70 -17.58
CA ASP A 490 -31.42 21.78 -18.18
C ASP A 490 -31.12 22.90 -17.18
N LEU A 491 -29.95 23.51 -17.34
CA LEU A 491 -29.48 24.62 -16.52
C LEU A 491 -30.43 25.82 -16.67
N GLY A 492 -31.36 25.99 -15.72
CA GLY A 492 -32.21 27.18 -15.65
C GLY A 492 -33.60 27.04 -15.03
N GLU A 493 -34.11 25.83 -14.77
CA GLU A 493 -35.56 25.69 -14.50
C GLU A 493 -36.05 25.88 -13.07
N GLU A 494 -35.21 26.03 -12.03
CA GLU A 494 -35.72 26.33 -10.69
C GLU A 494 -34.81 27.28 -9.90
N VAL A 495 -35.15 28.57 -9.89
CA VAL A 495 -34.75 29.51 -8.82
C VAL A 495 -36.00 30.24 -8.33
N PRO A 496 -36.40 30.09 -7.05
CA PRO A 496 -37.46 30.90 -6.46
C PRO A 496 -37.01 32.36 -6.37
N ALA A 497 -37.86 33.28 -6.81
CA ALA A 497 -37.63 34.71 -6.73
C ALA A 497 -37.45 35.18 -5.27
N GLY A 498 -36.22 35.53 -4.89
CA GLY A 498 -35.91 35.94 -3.52
C GLY A 498 -34.76 36.93 -3.41
N ARG A 499 -35.10 38.21 -3.16
CA ARG A 499 -34.26 39.35 -2.77
C ARG A 499 -33.11 39.76 -3.71
N LYS A 500 -33.43 40.70 -4.61
CA LYS A 500 -32.46 41.58 -5.27
C LYS A 500 -31.80 42.48 -4.22
N SER A 501 -30.49 42.31 -3.98
CA SER A 501 -29.68 43.26 -3.22
C SER A 501 -29.08 44.33 -4.16
N GLY A 502 -28.91 45.55 -3.64
CA GLY A 502 -28.80 46.83 -4.37
C GLY A 502 -27.57 47.10 -5.25
N TRP A 503 -26.76 46.09 -5.58
CA TRP A 503 -25.57 46.19 -6.43
C TRP A 503 -25.91 46.12 -7.93
N ALA A 504 -27.15 45.78 -8.27
CA ALA A 504 -27.64 45.50 -9.62
C ALA A 504 -27.93 46.73 -10.51
N ARG A 505 -27.22 47.86 -10.30
CA ARG A 505 -27.41 49.10 -11.08
C ARG A 505 -26.20 49.49 -11.96
N LEU A 506 -25.31 48.55 -12.30
CA LEU A 506 -24.29 48.76 -13.33
C LEU A 506 -24.45 47.77 -14.51
N PRO A 507 -24.81 48.25 -15.72
CA PRO A 507 -25.22 47.40 -16.84
C PRO A 507 -24.08 46.59 -17.49
N LEU A 508 -22.81 46.85 -17.15
CA LEU A 508 -21.65 46.17 -17.73
C LEU A 508 -20.99 45.12 -16.82
N VAL A 509 -21.30 45.11 -15.52
CA VAL A 509 -20.68 44.18 -14.55
C VAL A 509 -21.71 43.25 -13.90
N GLY A 510 -22.98 43.67 -13.87
CA GLY A 510 -24.07 42.93 -13.24
C GLY A 510 -24.29 41.54 -13.83
N GLY A 511 -24.31 41.40 -15.17
CA GLY A 511 -24.59 40.13 -15.86
C GLY A 511 -23.44 39.12 -15.83
N PHE A 512 -22.19 39.59 -15.81
CA PHE A 512 -21.01 38.71 -15.82
C PHE A 512 -20.78 38.06 -14.45
N LEU A 513 -20.96 38.81 -13.37
CA LEU A 513 -20.82 38.27 -12.00
C LEU A 513 -22.05 37.49 -11.53
N THR A 514 -23.27 37.85 -11.95
CA THR A 514 -24.46 37.02 -11.69
C THR A 514 -24.40 35.71 -12.46
N GLY A 515 -24.00 35.74 -13.75
CA GLY A 515 -23.79 34.53 -14.55
C GLY A 515 -22.68 33.62 -14.01
N LEU A 516 -21.58 34.18 -13.48
CA LEU A 516 -20.52 33.38 -12.83
C LEU A 516 -20.97 32.78 -11.49
N ALA A 517 -21.77 33.49 -10.69
CA ALA A 517 -22.33 32.97 -9.44
C ALA A 517 -23.47 31.96 -9.67
N GLU A 518 -24.25 32.12 -10.74
CA GLU A 518 -25.28 31.19 -11.22
C GLU A 518 -24.65 29.94 -11.86
N PHE A 519 -23.53 30.07 -12.56
CA PHE A 519 -22.74 28.96 -13.13
C PHE A 519 -21.98 28.18 -12.05
N TRP A 520 -21.40 28.85 -11.05
CA TRP A 520 -20.83 28.20 -9.85
C TRP A 520 -21.88 27.48 -9.01
N ARG A 521 -23.14 27.91 -9.09
CA ARG A 521 -24.28 27.23 -8.49
C ARG A 521 -24.92 26.20 -9.44
N GLY A 522 -24.75 26.24 -10.75
CA GLY A 522 -25.56 25.46 -11.68
C GLY A 522 -25.16 23.99 -11.85
N ASP A 523 -23.89 23.65 -11.68
CA ASP A 523 -23.42 22.29 -11.98
C ASP A 523 -23.73 21.31 -10.83
N ARG A 524 -24.82 20.54 -10.99
CA ARG A 524 -25.27 19.52 -10.05
C ARG A 524 -24.21 18.44 -9.81
N LEU A 525 -23.31 18.17 -10.77
CA LEU A 525 -22.19 17.23 -10.61
C LEU A 525 -21.16 17.78 -9.62
N LEU A 526 -20.81 19.06 -9.71
CA LEU A 526 -19.88 19.71 -8.77
C LEU A 526 -20.47 19.80 -7.36
N ARG A 527 -21.77 20.10 -7.24
CA ARG A 527 -22.49 20.04 -5.96
C ARG A 527 -22.51 18.63 -5.39
N ALA A 528 -22.77 17.61 -6.22
CA ALA A 528 -22.75 16.21 -5.80
C ALA A 528 -21.36 15.81 -5.30
N ASN A 529 -20.30 16.20 -6.02
CA ASN A 529 -18.91 15.98 -5.62
C ASN A 529 -18.55 16.69 -4.30
N GLN A 530 -19.03 17.92 -4.09
CA GLN A 530 -18.79 18.63 -2.83
C GLN A 530 -19.51 17.95 -1.66
N ARG A 531 -20.77 17.57 -1.87
CA ARG A 531 -21.63 17.00 -0.84
C ARG A 531 -21.27 15.56 -0.50
N LEU A 532 -20.92 14.73 -1.49
CA LEU A 532 -20.40 13.38 -1.26
C LEU A 532 -19.09 13.38 -0.48
N ALA A 533 -18.25 14.40 -0.65
CA ALA A 533 -17.04 14.57 0.17
C ALA A 533 -17.34 14.85 1.65
N GLU A 534 -18.50 15.44 1.94
CA GLU A 534 -18.95 15.70 3.32
C GLU A 534 -19.69 14.49 3.89
N THR A 535 -20.56 13.85 3.11
CA THR A 535 -21.40 12.74 3.58
C THR A 535 -20.66 11.40 3.63
N LEU A 536 -19.71 11.15 2.72
CA LEU A 536 -18.86 9.96 2.66
C LEU A 536 -17.42 10.29 3.04
N ASP A 537 -17.26 11.03 4.13
CA ASP A 537 -15.95 11.51 4.58
C ASP A 537 -14.95 10.36 4.82
N GLY A 538 -13.71 10.54 4.35
CA GLY A 538 -12.65 9.52 4.34
C GLY A 538 -12.78 8.44 3.26
N VAL A 539 -13.93 8.32 2.58
CA VAL A 539 -14.17 7.36 1.49
C VAL A 539 -14.25 8.07 0.14
N TYR A 540 -14.80 9.27 0.07
CA TYR A 540 -14.86 10.07 -1.14
C TYR A 540 -13.63 10.97 -1.31
N ARG A 541 -12.85 10.75 -2.36
CA ARG A 541 -11.70 11.59 -2.72
C ARG A 541 -12.17 12.69 -3.67
N ARG A 542 -12.14 13.94 -3.20
CA ARG A 542 -12.40 15.13 -4.02
C ARG A 542 -11.44 15.14 -5.20
N GLY A 543 -11.95 15.31 -6.42
CA GLY A 543 -11.12 15.33 -7.64
C GLY A 543 -9.95 16.31 -7.53
N GLU A 544 -8.78 15.91 -8.01
CA GLU A 544 -7.55 16.72 -7.95
C GLU A 544 -7.76 18.11 -8.55
N ILE A 545 -7.04 19.11 -8.02
CA ILE A 545 -7.19 20.53 -8.38
C ILE A 545 -7.08 20.72 -9.91
N TYR A 546 -6.26 19.93 -10.59
CA TYR A 546 -6.04 20.00 -12.05
C TYR A 546 -7.28 19.60 -12.88
N LEU A 547 -8.00 18.54 -12.52
CA LEU A 547 -9.24 18.13 -13.23
C LEU A 547 -10.36 19.18 -13.08
N ARG A 548 -10.41 19.84 -11.92
CA ARG A 548 -11.32 20.98 -11.69
C ARG A 548 -10.96 22.17 -12.59
N TRP A 549 -9.68 22.46 -12.80
CA TRP A 549 -9.25 23.54 -13.70
C TRP A 549 -9.52 23.24 -15.17
N LEU A 550 -9.27 22.01 -15.63
CA LEU A 550 -9.46 21.63 -17.03
C LEU A 550 -10.94 21.58 -17.44
N GLN A 551 -11.81 21.01 -16.61
CA GLN A 551 -13.27 21.06 -16.86
C GLN A 551 -13.83 22.49 -16.77
N ARG A 552 -13.31 23.32 -15.85
CA ARG A 552 -13.71 24.74 -15.74
C ARG A 552 -13.31 25.55 -16.98
N LEU A 553 -12.13 25.33 -17.53
CA LEU A 553 -11.68 25.98 -18.76
C LEU A 553 -12.51 25.54 -19.97
N SER A 554 -12.71 24.24 -20.15
CA SER A 554 -13.50 23.70 -21.27
C SER A 554 -14.96 24.14 -21.23
N ALA A 555 -15.57 24.19 -20.04
CA ALA A 555 -16.96 24.63 -19.91
C ALA A 555 -17.14 26.14 -20.16
N VAL A 556 -16.12 26.97 -19.88
CA VAL A 556 -16.13 28.42 -20.20
C VAL A 556 -16.10 28.64 -21.72
N PHE A 557 -15.27 27.90 -22.46
CA PHE A 557 -15.14 28.05 -23.91
C PHE A 557 -16.33 27.49 -24.71
N PHE A 558 -16.98 26.41 -24.26
CA PHE A 558 -18.05 25.74 -25.04
C PHE A 558 -19.47 25.91 -24.46
N GLY A 559 -19.61 26.17 -23.15
CA GLY A 559 -20.89 26.22 -22.45
C GLY A 559 -21.59 27.60 -22.43
N THR A 560 -20.86 28.69 -22.68
CA THR A 560 -21.39 30.07 -22.63
C THR A 560 -21.50 30.71 -24.02
N ARG A 561 -22.50 31.58 -24.26
CA ARG A 561 -22.63 32.31 -25.55
C ARG A 561 -21.40 33.18 -25.87
N VAL A 562 -20.79 33.76 -24.84
CA VAL A 562 -19.58 34.59 -24.94
C VAL A 562 -18.34 33.74 -25.24
N GLY A 563 -18.17 32.60 -24.55
CA GLY A 563 -17.08 31.67 -24.82
C GLY A 563 -17.13 31.10 -26.23
N ARG A 564 -18.33 30.72 -26.71
CA ARG A 564 -18.52 30.23 -28.08
C ARG A 564 -18.19 31.29 -29.13
N TRP A 565 -18.54 32.55 -28.86
CA TRP A 565 -18.16 33.69 -29.70
C TRP A 565 -16.64 33.89 -29.73
N LEU A 566 -15.98 33.83 -28.56
CA LEU A 566 -14.52 33.94 -28.43
C LEU A 566 -13.80 32.81 -29.17
N VAL A 567 -14.29 31.57 -29.11
CA VAL A 567 -13.73 30.45 -29.85
C VAL A 567 -13.92 30.63 -31.35
N LEU A 568 -15.15 30.91 -31.82
CA LEU A 568 -15.48 30.98 -33.24
C LEU A 568 -14.86 32.18 -33.97
N TYR A 569 -14.78 33.34 -33.31
CA TYR A 569 -14.39 34.60 -33.97
C TYR A 569 -13.01 35.13 -33.57
N LEU A 570 -12.38 34.57 -32.53
CA LEU A 570 -11.04 34.97 -32.11
C LEU A 570 -10.06 33.80 -32.17
N ILE A 571 -10.33 32.70 -31.46
CA ILE A 571 -9.33 31.63 -31.31
C ILE A 571 -9.19 30.81 -32.58
N LEU A 572 -10.30 30.43 -33.22
CA LEU A 572 -10.28 29.61 -34.43
C LEU A 572 -9.66 30.33 -35.65
N PRO A 573 -10.04 31.57 -36.01
CA PRO A 573 -9.47 32.25 -37.17
C PRO A 573 -8.00 32.66 -36.97
N PHE A 574 -7.63 33.19 -35.79
CA PHE A 574 -6.25 33.60 -35.54
C PHE A 574 -5.32 32.40 -35.25
N GLY A 575 -5.79 31.41 -34.49
CA GLY A 575 -5.05 30.18 -34.24
C GLY A 575 -4.91 29.32 -35.49
N GLY A 576 -5.95 29.25 -36.32
CA GLY A 576 -5.90 28.59 -37.63
C GLY A 576 -4.96 29.28 -38.61
N ALA A 577 -4.96 30.62 -38.65
CA ALA A 577 -4.02 31.40 -39.46
C ALA A 577 -2.57 31.21 -39.00
N TYR A 578 -2.32 31.19 -37.69
CA TYR A 578 -1.01 30.90 -37.12
C TYR A 578 -0.52 29.49 -37.48
N LEU A 579 -1.36 28.46 -37.29
CA LEU A 579 -1.01 27.08 -37.65
C LEU A 579 -0.80 26.88 -39.15
N ALA A 580 -1.54 27.61 -40.00
CA ALA A 580 -1.32 27.58 -41.45
C ALA A 580 0.01 28.24 -41.84
N LEU A 581 0.38 29.34 -41.18
CA LEU A 581 1.67 30.03 -41.37
C LEU A 581 2.85 29.17 -40.91
N GLU A 582 2.76 28.60 -39.71
CA GLU A 582 3.79 27.69 -39.16
C GLU A 582 3.89 26.41 -40.02
N GLY A 583 2.75 25.87 -40.45
CA GLY A 583 2.69 24.71 -41.34
C GLY A 583 3.31 24.99 -42.72
N MET A 584 3.10 26.18 -43.29
CA MET A 584 3.76 26.60 -44.52
C MET A 584 5.27 26.80 -44.34
N GLN A 585 5.72 27.34 -43.20
CA GLN A 585 7.15 27.45 -42.89
C GLN A 585 7.83 26.07 -42.80
N HIS A 586 7.16 25.08 -42.21
CA HIS A 586 7.65 23.70 -42.14
C HIS A 586 7.55 22.90 -43.44
N LEU A 587 6.81 23.38 -44.43
CA LEU A 587 6.74 22.79 -45.78
C LEU A 587 7.74 23.41 -46.77
N ILE A 588 8.29 24.58 -46.44
CA ILE A 588 9.25 25.33 -47.27
C ILE A 588 10.71 25.12 -46.78
N HIS A 589 10.90 24.43 -45.65
CA HIS A 589 12.15 23.77 -45.26
C HIS A 589 12.02 22.26 -45.49
#